data_AF-A0ABD2FHJ4-F1
#
_entry.id   AF-A0ABD2FHJ4-F1
#
_cell.length_a   1.000
_cell.length_b   1.000
_cell.length_c   1.000
_cell.angle_alpha   90.00
_cell.angle_beta   90.00
_cell.angle_gamma   90.00
#
_symmetry.space_group_name_H-M   'P 1'
#
loop_
_entity.id
_entity.type
_entity.pdbx_description
1 polymer ?
#
loop_
_entity_poly.entity_id
_entity_poly.type
_entity_poly.pdbx_seq_one_letter_code
_entity_poly.pdbx_strand_id
1 'polypeptide(L)'
;MQLRYNTSQLEEWLRANSLFQSKASVCLEPIIQAAQLLQVKKKTTQDAEAICSLCSAMSTQQIVKILNLYTPLNEFEERVTVSFIRSIQNRPQQRPDAGQLLVDTKFSFPVLFPYSPSALSLEMLLIPASLGLDFLSRV
;
A
#
# COMPACT_ATOMS: atom_id res chain seq x y z
N MET A 1 -10.85 10.82 -6.82
CA MET A 1 -9.82 11.58 -7.58
C MET A 1 -8.63 11.98 -6.72
N GLN A 2 -8.81 12.69 -5.60
CA GLN A 2 -7.70 13.13 -4.74
C GLN A 2 -6.76 12.00 -4.28
N LEU A 3 -7.31 10.88 -3.78
CA LEU A 3 -6.50 9.74 -3.35
C LEU A 3 -5.58 9.21 -4.46
N ARG A 4 -6.10 9.09 -5.69
CA ARG A 4 -5.34 8.60 -6.84
C ARG A 4 -4.15 9.51 -7.19
N TYR A 5 -4.37 10.83 -7.12
CA TYR A 5 -3.30 11.81 -7.33
C TYR A 5 -2.25 11.73 -6.21
N ASN A 6 -2.68 11.65 -4.96
CA ASN A 6 -1.74 11.55 -3.84
C ASN A 6 -0.91 10.27 -3.94
N THR A 7 -1.52 9.12 -4.27
CA THR A 7 -0.78 7.87 -4.47
C THR A 7 0.17 7.93 -5.66
N SER A 8 -0.20 8.61 -6.77
CA SER A 8 0.72 8.77 -7.89
C SER A 8 1.93 9.64 -7.54
N GLN A 9 1.75 10.70 -6.74
CA GLN A 9 2.87 11.50 -6.25
C GLN A 9 3.79 10.70 -5.32
N LEU A 10 3.24 9.80 -4.50
CA LEU A 10 4.05 8.90 -3.66
C LEU A 10 4.86 7.91 -4.50
N GLU A 11 4.27 7.32 -5.54
CA GLU A 11 5.00 6.46 -6.48
C GLU A 11 6.10 7.22 -7.23
N GLU A 12 5.82 8.45 -7.65
CA GLU A 12 6.79 9.30 -8.33
C GLU A 12 7.96 9.66 -7.41
N TRP A 13 7.68 9.94 -6.14
CA TRP A 13 8.71 10.12 -5.10
C TRP A 13 9.57 8.85 -4.94
N LEU A 14 8.98 7.65 -4.93
CA LEU A 14 9.74 6.40 -4.89
C LEU A 14 10.65 6.24 -6.11
N ARG A 15 10.19 6.60 -7.32
CA ARG A 15 11.02 6.56 -8.53
C ARG A 15 12.17 7.56 -8.46
N ALA A 16 11.89 8.79 -8.06
CA ALA A 16 12.89 9.86 -7.94
C ALA A 16 14.03 9.49 -6.97
N ASN A 17 13.74 8.70 -5.94
CA ASN A 17 14.73 8.25 -4.96
C ASN A 17 15.34 6.86 -5.28
N SER A 18 15.06 6.29 -6.46
CA SER A 18 15.51 4.92 -6.82
C SER A 18 15.02 3.83 -5.84
N LEU A 19 13.89 4.07 -5.18
CA LEU A 19 13.25 3.16 -4.22
C LEU A 19 12.05 2.42 -4.81
N PHE A 20 11.81 2.50 -6.11
CA PHE A 20 10.64 1.86 -6.73
C PHE A 20 10.70 0.32 -6.64
N GLN A 21 11.90 -0.26 -6.62
CA GLN A 21 12.11 -1.70 -6.39
C GLN A 21 11.96 -2.11 -4.91
N SER A 22 11.83 -1.15 -3.99
CA SER A 22 11.50 -1.46 -2.61
C SER A 22 10.07 -2.01 -2.51
N LYS A 23 9.79 -2.69 -1.41
CA LYS A 23 8.43 -3.19 -1.12
C LYS A 23 7.43 -2.09 -0.72
N ALA A 24 7.83 -0.81 -0.74
CA ALA A 24 7.00 0.31 -0.34
C ALA A 24 5.79 0.52 -1.26
N SER A 25 5.97 0.35 -2.57
CA SER A 25 4.87 0.46 -3.56
C SER A 25 3.78 -0.57 -3.32
N VAL A 26 4.16 -1.81 -3.04
CA VAL A 26 3.24 -2.92 -2.73
C VAL A 26 2.41 -2.64 -1.48
N CYS A 27 2.96 -1.91 -0.50
CA CYS A 27 2.22 -1.53 0.71
C CYS A 27 1.11 -0.51 0.43
N LEU A 28 1.18 0.22 -0.69
CA LEU A 28 0.15 1.17 -1.11
C LEU A 28 -0.98 0.51 -1.92
N GLU A 29 -0.80 -0.76 -2.33
CA GLU A 29 -1.77 -1.47 -3.17
C GLU A 29 -3.21 -1.45 -2.60
N PRO A 30 -3.46 -1.67 -1.29
CA PRO A 30 -4.82 -1.62 -0.75
C PRO A 30 -5.46 -0.23 -0.88
N ILE A 31 -4.71 0.86 -0.70
CA ILE A 31 -5.26 2.22 -0.80
C ILE A 31 -5.45 2.64 -2.27
N ILE A 32 -4.60 2.16 -3.18
CA ILE A 32 -4.74 2.34 -4.62
C ILE A 32 -6.03 1.65 -5.10
N GLN A 33 -6.23 0.38 -4.73
CA GLN A 33 -7.44 -0.37 -5.06
C GLN A 33 -8.70 0.25 -4.46
N ALA A 34 -8.65 0.74 -3.21
CA ALA A 34 -9.75 1.50 -2.62
C ALA A 34 -10.09 2.77 -3.43
N ALA A 35 -9.08 3.52 -3.89
CA ALA A 35 -9.28 4.71 -4.71
C ALA A 35 -9.87 4.38 -6.10
N GLN A 36 -9.50 3.22 -6.67
CA GLN A 36 -10.08 2.72 -7.92
C GLN A 36 -11.52 2.24 -7.73
N LEU A 37 -11.81 1.51 -6.63
CA LEU A 37 -13.15 1.04 -6.27
C LEU A 37 -14.16 2.19 -6.17
N LEU A 38 -13.74 3.35 -5.66
CA LEU A 38 -14.57 4.54 -5.61
C LEU A 38 -14.97 5.04 -7.01
N GLN A 39 -14.15 4.81 -8.04
CA GLN A 39 -14.33 5.35 -9.39
C GLN A 39 -14.98 4.39 -10.39
N VAL A 40 -14.93 3.07 -10.14
CA VAL A 40 -15.54 2.08 -11.05
C VAL A 40 -17.07 2.09 -10.98
N LYS A 41 -17.70 1.54 -12.02
CA LYS A 41 -19.15 1.31 -12.06
C LYS A 41 -19.53 0.24 -11.04
N LYS A 42 -20.76 0.34 -10.50
CA LYS A 42 -21.24 -0.46 -9.34
C LYS A 42 -22.68 -0.94 -9.56
N LYS A 43 -23.06 -1.28 -10.79
CA LYS A 43 -24.46 -1.56 -11.16
C LYS A 43 -24.69 -3.00 -11.61
N THR A 44 -23.83 -3.54 -12.46
CA THR A 44 -24.06 -4.81 -13.15
C THR A 44 -23.33 -5.97 -12.49
N THR A 45 -23.74 -7.21 -12.78
CA THR A 45 -23.00 -8.40 -12.36
C THR A 45 -21.56 -8.41 -12.91
N GLN A 46 -21.34 -7.87 -14.11
CA GLN A 46 -20.02 -7.71 -14.72
C GLN A 46 -19.17 -6.69 -13.96
N ASP A 47 -19.75 -5.59 -13.48
CA ASP A 47 -19.06 -4.63 -12.61
C ASP A 47 -18.61 -5.29 -11.30
N ALA A 48 -19.46 -6.12 -10.70
CA ALA A 48 -19.11 -6.87 -9.48
C ALA A 48 -17.93 -7.82 -9.73
N GLU A 49 -17.84 -8.43 -10.90
CA GLU A 49 -16.71 -9.28 -11.29
C GLU A 49 -15.42 -8.51 -11.50
N ALA A 50 -15.52 -7.36 -12.16
CA ALA A 50 -14.40 -6.45 -12.35
C ALA A 50 -13.86 -5.96 -11.00
N ILE A 51 -14.75 -5.61 -10.05
CA ILE A 51 -14.37 -5.22 -8.69
C ILE A 51 -13.62 -6.35 -7.96
N CYS A 52 -14.14 -7.59 -8.01
CA CYS A 52 -13.49 -8.73 -7.35
C CYS A 52 -12.11 -9.04 -7.95
N SER A 53 -11.95 -8.84 -9.27
CA SER A 53 -10.67 -9.04 -9.95
C SER A 53 -9.68 -7.91 -9.67
N LEU A 54 -10.19 -6.67 -9.55
CA LEU A 54 -9.40 -5.48 -9.27
C LEU A 54 -8.90 -5.44 -7.81
N CYS A 55 -9.79 -5.70 -6.85
CA CYS A 55 -9.53 -5.51 -5.42
C CYS A 55 -8.87 -6.74 -4.77
N SER A 56 -7.74 -7.19 -5.34
CA SER A 56 -7.04 -8.41 -4.90
C SER A 56 -6.25 -8.24 -3.59
N ALA A 57 -5.96 -7.02 -3.17
CA ALA A 57 -5.17 -6.68 -1.97
C ALA A 57 -6.04 -6.22 -0.78
N MET A 58 -7.36 -6.35 -0.90
CA MET A 58 -8.31 -5.98 0.15
C MET A 58 -9.17 -7.17 0.57
N SER A 59 -9.66 -7.14 1.81
CA SER A 59 -10.66 -8.11 2.29
C SER A 59 -12.05 -7.80 1.72
N THR A 60 -12.92 -8.80 1.65
CA THR A 60 -14.32 -8.56 1.21
C THR A 60 -15.03 -7.62 2.17
N GLN A 61 -14.72 -7.67 3.47
CA GLN A 61 -15.27 -6.73 4.44
C GLN A 61 -14.91 -5.27 4.13
N GLN A 62 -13.66 -5.01 3.71
CA GLN A 62 -13.23 -3.67 3.32
C GLN A 62 -13.96 -3.18 2.08
N ILE A 63 -14.07 -4.03 1.05
CA ILE A 63 -14.79 -3.72 -0.20
C ILE A 63 -16.26 -3.38 0.13
N VAL A 64 -16.93 -4.26 0.88
CA VAL A 64 -18.33 -4.08 1.30
C VAL A 64 -18.48 -2.80 2.12
N LYS A 65 -17.55 -2.49 3.03
CA LYS A 65 -17.61 -1.27 3.83
C LYS A 65 -17.52 -0.01 2.97
N ILE A 66 -16.61 0.02 1.99
CA ILE A 66 -16.47 1.15 1.07
C ILE A 66 -17.73 1.32 0.23
N LEU A 67 -18.29 0.23 -0.31
CA LEU A 67 -19.52 0.28 -1.10
C LEU A 67 -20.73 0.78 -0.27
N ASN A 68 -20.82 0.40 1.01
CA ASN A 68 -21.87 0.91 1.91
C ASN A 68 -21.71 2.40 2.24
N LEU A 69 -20.47 2.89 2.35
CA LEU A 69 -20.18 4.31 2.64
C LEU A 69 -20.16 5.18 1.38
N TYR A 70 -20.32 4.56 0.20
CA TYR A 70 -20.26 5.25 -1.07
C TYR A 70 -21.37 6.31 -1.17
N THR A 71 -20.96 7.56 -1.35
CA THR A 71 -21.87 8.69 -1.54
C THR A 71 -21.74 9.18 -2.98
N PRO A 72 -22.80 9.10 -3.80
CA PRO A 72 -22.81 9.62 -5.16
C PRO A 72 -22.39 11.09 -5.24
N LEU A 73 -21.63 11.44 -6.27
CA LEU A 73 -21.12 12.81 -6.44
C LEU A 73 -22.11 13.76 -7.14
N ASN A 74 -23.06 13.23 -7.89
CA ASN A 74 -24.05 14.02 -8.62
C ASN A 74 -25.36 13.23 -8.82
N GLU A 75 -26.39 13.91 -9.35
CA GLU A 75 -27.74 13.36 -9.55
C GLU A 75 -27.80 12.23 -10.59
N PHE A 76 -26.76 12.07 -11.41
CA PHE A 76 -26.67 11.00 -12.41
C PHE A 76 -26.11 9.70 -11.83
N GLU A 77 -25.63 9.74 -10.59
CA GLU A 77 -25.08 8.59 -9.91
C GLU A 77 -26.01 8.11 -8.79
N GLU A 78 -26.31 6.82 -8.82
CA GLU A 78 -27.17 6.18 -7.83
C GLU A 78 -26.34 5.56 -6.71
N ARG A 79 -26.94 5.46 -5.53
CA ARG A 79 -26.35 4.70 -4.43
C ARG A 79 -26.18 3.23 -4.83
N VAL A 80 -25.13 2.61 -4.30
CA VAL A 80 -24.91 1.18 -4.47
C VAL A 80 -26.06 0.41 -3.82
N THR A 81 -26.65 -0.53 -4.56
CA THR A 81 -27.79 -1.30 -4.07
C THR A 81 -27.33 -2.43 -3.13
N VAL A 82 -28.19 -2.79 -2.19
CA VAL A 82 -27.93 -3.94 -1.27
C VAL A 82 -27.78 -5.24 -2.05
N SER A 83 -28.53 -5.41 -3.15
CA SER A 83 -28.41 -6.57 -4.03
C SER A 83 -27.03 -6.65 -4.70
N PHE A 84 -26.48 -5.51 -5.15
CA PHE A 84 -25.13 -5.45 -5.69
C PHE A 84 -24.08 -5.82 -4.63
N ILE A 85 -24.20 -5.29 -3.42
CA ILE A 85 -23.28 -5.62 -2.31
C ILE A 85 -23.33 -7.12 -1.99
N ARG A 86 -24.54 -7.69 -1.92
CA ARG A 86 -24.72 -9.14 -1.70
C ARG A 86 -24.11 -9.97 -2.83
N SER A 87 -24.16 -9.49 -4.07
CA SER A 87 -23.54 -10.17 -5.21
C SER A 87 -22.01 -10.28 -5.08
N ILE A 88 -21.35 -9.29 -4.45
CA ILE A 88 -19.91 -9.35 -4.15
C ILE A 88 -19.64 -10.31 -2.98
N GLN A 89 -20.46 -10.26 -1.92
CA GLN A 89 -20.29 -11.14 -0.76
C GLN A 89 -20.45 -12.63 -1.10
N ASN A 90 -21.36 -12.95 -2.02
CA ASN A 90 -21.63 -14.33 -2.43
C ASN A 90 -20.63 -14.88 -3.45
N ARG A 91 -19.71 -14.05 -3.98
CA ARG A 91 -18.72 -14.52 -4.93
C ARG A 91 -17.60 -15.27 -4.20
N PRO A 92 -17.17 -16.43 -4.71
CA PRO A 92 -16.07 -17.18 -4.13
C PRO A 92 -14.78 -16.35 -4.19
N GLN A 93 -14.12 -16.20 -3.04
CA GLN A 93 -12.87 -15.47 -2.97
C GLN A 93 -11.72 -16.31 -3.50
N GLN A 94 -10.82 -15.69 -4.27
CA GLN A 94 -9.61 -16.34 -4.74
C GLN A 94 -8.56 -16.52 -3.63
N ARG A 95 -8.74 -15.87 -2.47
CA ARG A 95 -7.84 -15.95 -1.30
C ARG A 95 -8.64 -16.23 -0.02
N PRO A 96 -8.02 -16.85 0.99
CA PRO A 96 -8.61 -16.93 2.32
C PRO A 96 -8.83 -15.52 2.87
N ASP A 97 -10.09 -15.17 3.15
CA ASP A 97 -10.41 -13.89 3.79
C ASP A 97 -10.03 -13.96 5.27
N ALA A 98 -9.13 -13.09 5.73
CA ALA A 98 -8.87 -12.95 7.15
C ALA A 98 -10.06 -12.30 7.89
N GLY A 99 -11.06 -11.78 7.18
CA GLY A 99 -12.23 -11.12 7.77
C GLY A 99 -11.86 -9.82 8.49
N GLN A 100 -10.71 -9.24 8.19
CA GLN A 100 -10.19 -8.06 8.84
C GLN A 100 -10.63 -6.80 8.11
N LEU A 101 -11.27 -5.87 8.84
CA LEU A 101 -11.70 -4.59 8.29
C LEU A 101 -10.58 -3.53 8.33
N LEU A 102 -9.86 -3.44 9.45
CA LEU A 102 -8.84 -2.43 9.68
C LEU A 102 -7.44 -2.99 9.44
N VAL A 103 -6.57 -2.23 8.78
CA VAL A 103 -5.15 -2.59 8.65
C VAL A 103 -4.45 -2.41 10.00
N ASP A 104 -3.55 -3.33 10.35
CA ASP A 104 -2.71 -3.18 11.55
C ASP A 104 -1.62 -2.12 11.30
N THR A 105 -1.80 -0.95 11.91
CA THR A 105 -0.85 0.17 11.80
C THR A 105 0.40 -0.02 12.65
N LYS A 106 0.42 -1.03 13.53
CA LYS A 106 1.59 -1.39 14.35
C LYS A 106 2.41 -2.51 13.74
N PHE A 107 1.96 -3.08 12.62
CA PHE A 107 2.70 -4.10 11.92
C PHE A 107 4.07 -3.58 11.48
N SER A 108 5.11 -4.40 11.71
CA SER A 108 6.47 -4.12 11.28
C SER A 108 7.00 -5.29 10.47
N PHE A 109 7.58 -4.99 9.31
CA PHE A 109 8.27 -6.01 8.52
C PHE A 109 9.55 -6.44 9.25
N PRO A 110 9.88 -7.74 9.28
CA PRO A 110 11.13 -8.19 9.85
C PRO A 110 12.30 -7.58 9.06
N VAL A 111 13.18 -6.88 9.78
CA VAL A 111 14.36 -6.25 9.19
C VAL A 111 15.45 -7.30 8.97
N LEU A 112 16.08 -7.25 7.80
CA LEU A 112 17.24 -8.08 7.46
C LEU A 112 18.45 -7.16 7.24
N PHE A 113 19.61 -7.59 7.73
CA PHE A 113 20.88 -6.89 7.56
C PHE A 113 21.79 -7.74 6.65
N PRO A 114 21.62 -7.65 5.31
CA PRO A 114 22.49 -8.37 4.39
C PRO A 114 23.93 -7.88 4.55
N TYR A 115 24.89 -8.78 4.34
CA TYR A 115 26.30 -8.40 4.32
C TYR A 115 26.55 -7.40 3.17
N SER A 116 27.06 -6.22 3.53
CA SER A 116 27.41 -5.15 2.59
C SER A 116 28.85 -4.73 2.87
N PRO A 117 29.84 -5.22 2.09
CA PRO A 117 31.25 -4.92 2.34
C PRO A 117 31.51 -3.42 2.17
N SER A 118 32.41 -2.88 2.99
CA SER A 118 32.91 -1.52 2.83
C SER A 118 34.15 -1.52 1.94
N ALA A 119 34.25 -0.55 1.03
CA ALA A 119 35.46 -0.29 0.26
C ALA A 119 36.51 0.53 1.06
N LEU A 120 36.18 0.92 2.30
CA LEU A 120 37.05 1.72 3.14
C LEU A 120 38.24 0.89 3.64
N SER A 121 39.46 1.35 3.33
CA SER A 121 40.67 0.79 3.95
C SER A 121 40.78 1.24 5.40
N LEU A 122 41.28 0.36 6.27
CA LEU A 122 41.45 0.61 7.72
C LEU A 122 42.77 1.30 8.08
N GLU A 123 43.80 1.15 7.24
CA GLU A 123 44.80 2.22 7.07
C GLU A 123 44.06 3.47 6.53
N MET A 124 44.58 4.61 6.10
CA MET A 124 43.74 5.76 5.66
C MET A 124 42.68 6.35 6.65
N LEU A 125 42.10 5.61 7.60
CA LEU A 125 41.19 6.11 8.62
C LEU A 125 41.95 7.05 9.56
N LEU A 126 41.42 8.24 9.74
CA LEU A 126 41.92 9.26 10.66
C LEU A 126 40.84 9.55 11.69
N ILE A 127 41.23 9.69 12.95
CA ILE A 127 40.33 10.05 14.04
C ILE A 127 40.29 11.58 14.12
N PRO A 128 39.12 12.22 13.94
CA PRO A 128 39.01 13.67 14.09
C PRO A 128 39.31 14.11 15.54
N ALA A 129 40.14 15.15 15.70
CA ALA A 129 40.51 15.70 17.02
C ALA A 129 39.30 16.19 17.82
N SER A 130 38.22 16.60 17.15
CA SER A 130 36.96 17.00 17.80
C SER A 130 36.30 15.90 18.61
N LEU A 131 36.68 14.63 18.41
CA LEU A 131 36.17 13.51 19.21
C LEU A 131 36.87 13.39 20.57
N GLY A 132 37.95 14.13 20.82
CA GLY A 132 38.69 14.10 22.10
C GLY A 132 39.31 12.74 22.41
N LEU A 133 39.70 11.99 21.37
CA LEU A 133 40.23 10.63 21.47
C LEU A 133 41.78 10.61 21.39
N ASP A 134 42.43 11.63 21.94
CA ASP A 134 43.89 11.83 21.84
C ASP A 134 44.70 10.75 22.58
N PHE A 135 44.04 9.97 23.44
CA PHE A 135 44.63 8.82 24.12
C PHE A 135 44.79 7.58 23.23
N LEU A 136 44.18 7.56 22.03
CA LEU A 136 44.31 6.45 21.08
C LEU A 136 45.50 6.66 20.13
N SER A 137 46.33 5.63 19.98
CA SER A 137 47.40 5.59 18.98
C SER A 137 47.01 4.65 17.84
N ARG A 138 47.09 5.12 16.59
CA ARG A 138 46.93 4.27 15.41
C ARG A 138 48.16 3.37 15.25
N VAL A 139 47.92 2.08 15.00
CA VAL A 139 48.93 1.03 14.75
C VAL A 139 48.85 0.59 13.29
#